data_AF-A0A955A4D9-F1
#
_entry.id   AF-A0A955A4D9-F1
#
_cell.length_a   1.000
_cell.length_b   1.000
_cell.length_c   1.000
_cell.angle_alpha   90.00
_cell.angle_beta   90.00
_cell.angle_gamma   90.00
#
_symmetry.space_group_name_H-M   'P 1'
#
loop_
_entity.id
_entity.type
_entity.pdbx_description
1 polymer ?
#
loop_
_entity_poly.entity_id
_entity_poly.type
_entity_poly.pdbx_seq_one_letter_code
_entity_poly.pdbx_strand_id
1 'polypeptide(L)'
;MGGPVATMSGCLTFLIVLFVFFAVTTGIPLPRRDDRGRAWRRLSRDLNAVFTGVGMLSPLMMRFRYGAARVTVSSNRKLITVSITWPDTSLECELVTPGFSRIGLRLPRVRMGDVNLDEQYDIFTSSSEAARGLLTANVRTVAERIRRQQSSAPMRITFLPGQLTVRKQARYRTYEQLSAFVRSCLELYDQAMLTRAEGINFCGDEEPDDFVALDEVKCQVCGDLINDDDLVFCRRCHTPHHEECWKYYGSCTVYGCQEDQFEHPQIAVLLDYQSPQPVTAAVEAGEGQADAAEAEEAEAEEAEVAEGRAVEGRAEEAGGEENAEEIAENQDRGEQTVRRLPSGDDEHAVEPLDSEAEAETRQLDTEDS
;
A
#
# COMPACT_ATOMS: atom_id res chain seq x y z
N MET A 1 -37.56 66.11 5.23
CA MET A 1 -37.58 64.70 4.78
C MET A 1 -36.22 64.10 5.10
N GLY A 2 -36.11 63.40 6.23
CA GLY A 2 -34.88 62.72 6.66
C GLY A 2 -35.30 61.43 7.35
N GLY A 3 -35.22 60.32 6.62
CA GLY A 3 -35.58 59.00 7.14
C GLY A 3 -34.47 58.45 8.06
N PRO A 4 -34.81 57.71 9.12
CA PRO A 4 -33.83 57.16 10.04
C PRO A 4 -33.02 56.04 9.37
N VAL A 5 -31.78 56.35 9.01
CA VAL A 5 -30.75 55.38 8.60
C VAL A 5 -29.98 54.94 9.85
N ALA A 6 -30.66 54.26 10.75
CA ALA A 6 -30.07 53.60 11.92
C ALA A 6 -31.03 52.45 12.22
N THR A 7 -30.67 51.17 12.02
CA THR A 7 -29.98 50.38 13.05
C THR A 7 -29.54 48.99 12.54
N MET A 8 -29.46 48.74 11.22
CA MET A 8 -29.10 47.40 10.71
C MET A 8 -27.69 46.92 11.10
N SER A 9 -26.76 47.83 11.40
CA SER A 9 -25.40 47.47 11.78
C SER A 9 -25.31 46.77 13.16
N GLY A 10 -26.23 47.06 14.08
CA GLY A 10 -26.17 46.50 15.45
C GLY A 10 -26.64 45.05 15.55
N CYS A 11 -27.58 44.64 14.70
CA CYS A 11 -28.15 43.30 14.74
C CYS A 11 -27.16 42.23 14.21
N LEU A 12 -26.40 42.56 13.15
CA LEU A 12 -25.38 41.67 12.60
C LEU A 12 -24.24 41.43 13.61
N THR A 13 -23.78 42.49 14.29
CA THR A 13 -22.76 42.36 15.32
C THR A 13 -23.24 41.50 16.49
N PHE A 14 -24.51 41.64 16.89
CA PHE A 14 -25.09 40.82 17.96
C PHE A 14 -25.16 39.34 17.58
N LEU A 15 -25.59 39.01 16.36
CA LEU A 15 -25.63 37.61 15.88
C LEU A 15 -24.24 36.98 15.77
N ILE A 16 -23.22 37.73 15.33
CA ILE A 16 -21.84 37.24 15.28
C ILE A 16 -21.32 36.96 16.70
N VAL A 17 -21.57 37.86 17.64
CA VAL A 17 -21.14 37.67 19.05
C VAL A 17 -21.88 36.49 19.67
N LEU A 18 -23.17 36.31 19.40
CA LEU A 18 -23.96 35.19 19.92
C LEU A 18 -23.51 33.86 19.32
N PHE A 19 -23.16 33.82 18.03
CA PHE A 19 -22.58 32.64 17.38
C PHE A 19 -21.21 32.27 17.96
N VAL A 20 -20.31 33.25 18.14
CA VAL A 20 -19.00 33.03 18.76
C VAL A 20 -19.16 32.60 20.22
N PHE A 21 -20.05 33.23 20.98
CA PHE A 21 -20.34 32.86 22.36
C PHE A 21 -20.92 31.45 22.45
N PHE A 22 -21.89 31.11 21.60
CA PHE A 22 -22.45 29.76 21.52
C PHE A 22 -21.37 28.75 21.16
N ALA A 23 -20.50 29.04 20.19
CA ALA A 23 -19.40 28.16 19.82
C ALA A 23 -18.39 27.94 20.95
N VAL A 24 -18.13 28.97 21.77
CA VAL A 24 -17.23 28.88 22.94
C VAL A 24 -17.90 28.15 24.11
N THR A 25 -19.17 28.44 24.42
CA THR A 25 -19.87 27.90 25.61
C THR A 25 -20.38 26.48 25.43
N THR A 26 -20.84 26.11 24.23
CA THR A 26 -21.24 24.73 23.94
C THR A 26 -20.04 23.80 23.77
N GLY A 27 -18.82 24.32 23.91
CA GLY A 27 -17.60 23.54 23.77
C GLY A 27 -17.52 22.88 22.41
N ILE A 28 -18.05 23.54 21.35
CA ILE A 28 -17.89 23.04 19.97
C ILE A 28 -16.38 22.87 19.81
N PRO A 29 -15.89 21.63 19.71
CA PRO A 29 -14.46 21.40 19.66
C PRO A 29 -13.96 22.11 18.41
N LEU A 30 -13.30 23.26 18.58
CA LEU A 30 -12.63 23.96 17.48
C LEU A 30 -11.83 22.88 16.76
N PRO A 31 -12.04 22.70 15.44
CA PRO A 31 -11.51 21.56 14.72
C PRO A 31 -10.02 21.46 15.02
N ARG A 32 -9.65 20.44 15.81
CA ARG A 32 -8.28 20.25 16.26
C ARG A 32 -7.38 20.34 15.04
N ARG A 33 -6.49 21.32 15.08
CA ARG A 33 -5.61 21.76 13.98
C ARG A 33 -5.11 20.54 13.21
N ASP A 34 -5.67 20.33 12.01
CA ASP A 34 -5.64 19.08 11.25
C ASP A 34 -4.23 18.47 11.12
N ASP A 35 -3.89 17.57 12.04
CA ASP A 35 -2.62 16.83 12.06
C ASP A 35 -2.41 16.04 10.76
N ARG A 36 -3.52 15.60 10.16
CA ARG A 36 -3.52 14.86 8.91
C ARG A 36 -2.98 15.73 7.78
N GLY A 37 -3.46 16.95 7.62
CA GLY A 37 -2.94 17.88 6.63
C GLY A 37 -1.44 18.18 6.77
N ARG A 38 -0.88 18.11 8.01
CA ARG A 38 0.57 18.20 8.24
C ARG A 38 1.30 16.94 7.81
N ALA A 39 0.79 15.76 8.18
CA ALA A 39 1.37 14.47 7.80
C ALA A 39 1.50 14.33 6.27
N TRP A 40 0.44 14.68 5.54
CA TRP A 40 0.41 14.63 4.07
C TRP A 40 1.39 15.61 3.42
N ARG A 41 1.45 16.86 3.91
CA ARG A 41 2.41 17.87 3.40
C ARG A 41 3.88 17.54 3.72
N ARG A 42 4.13 16.79 4.80
CA ARG A 42 5.47 16.29 5.09
C ARG A 42 5.83 15.16 4.14
N LEU A 43 4.95 14.16 4.03
CA LEU A 43 5.16 13.02 3.13
C LEU A 43 5.30 13.44 1.67
N SER A 44 4.55 14.45 1.22
CA SER A 44 4.69 14.96 -0.14
C SER A 44 6.05 15.61 -0.40
N ARG A 45 6.65 16.27 0.59
CA ARG A 45 8.02 16.81 0.45
C ARG A 45 9.05 15.69 0.39
N ASP A 46 8.91 14.68 1.25
CA ASP A 46 9.86 13.57 1.32
C ASP A 46 9.85 12.70 0.05
N LEU A 47 8.70 12.58 -0.60
CA LEU A 47 8.53 11.82 -1.85
C LEU A 47 8.62 12.69 -3.11
N ASN A 48 8.96 13.98 -2.97
CA ASN A 48 8.92 14.96 -4.08
C ASN A 48 7.60 14.91 -4.88
N ALA A 49 6.48 14.80 -4.17
CA ALA A 49 5.14 14.61 -4.72
C ALA A 49 4.39 15.93 -4.91
N VAL A 50 3.59 15.98 -5.97
CA VAL A 50 2.60 17.04 -6.17
C VAL A 50 1.41 16.76 -5.27
N PHE A 51 1.17 17.64 -4.29
CA PHE A 51 0.07 17.52 -3.34
C PHE A 51 -1.10 18.44 -3.71
N THR A 52 -2.30 17.88 -3.75
CA THR A 52 -3.56 18.58 -4.00
C THR A 52 -4.55 18.26 -2.87
N GLY A 53 -5.14 19.29 -2.25
CA GLY A 53 -6.08 19.09 -1.14
C GLY A 53 -6.00 20.17 -0.07
N VAL A 54 -6.18 21.44 -0.46
CA VAL A 54 -6.10 22.61 0.45
C VAL A 54 -7.42 22.94 1.15
N GLY A 55 -8.53 22.32 0.76
CA GLY A 55 -9.85 22.56 1.35
C GLY A 55 -10.22 21.56 2.45
N MET A 56 -11.01 22.02 3.44
CA MET A 56 -11.53 21.20 4.55
C MET A 56 -12.36 19.99 4.07
N LEU A 57 -12.99 20.10 2.89
CA LEU A 57 -13.83 19.06 2.28
C LEU A 57 -13.17 18.39 1.07
N SER A 58 -12.04 18.90 0.59
CA SER A 58 -11.37 18.33 -0.56
C SER A 58 -10.66 17.04 -0.16
N PRO A 59 -10.73 15.97 -0.99
CA PRO A 59 -9.94 14.78 -0.74
C PRO A 59 -8.44 15.14 -0.74
N LEU A 60 -7.71 14.62 0.23
CA LEU A 60 -6.25 14.74 0.23
C LEU A 60 -5.71 13.80 -0.82
N MET A 61 -4.92 14.32 -1.75
CA MET A 61 -4.33 13.54 -2.84
C MET A 61 -2.88 13.99 -3.06
N MET A 62 -1.99 13.05 -3.32
CA MET A 62 -0.62 13.31 -3.75
C MET A 62 -0.25 12.39 -4.90
N ARG A 63 0.60 12.89 -5.80
CA ARG A 63 1.08 12.16 -6.98
C ARG A 63 2.60 12.28 -7.07
N PHE A 64 3.28 11.16 -7.30
CA PHE A 64 4.73 11.12 -7.49
C PHE A 64 5.13 9.99 -8.44
N ARG A 65 6.41 9.94 -8.80
CA ARG A 65 7.02 8.89 -9.62
C ARG A 65 7.77 7.91 -8.71
N TYR A 66 7.68 6.62 -9.01
CA TYR A 66 8.46 5.58 -8.36
C TYR A 66 9.03 4.67 -9.46
N GLY A 67 10.30 4.90 -9.82
CA GLY A 67 10.86 4.38 -11.07
C GLY A 67 10.04 4.83 -12.29
N ALA A 68 9.64 3.87 -13.13
CA ALA A 68 8.76 4.13 -14.27
C ALA A 68 7.28 4.31 -13.87
N ALA A 69 6.87 3.83 -12.68
CA ALA A 69 5.48 3.83 -12.25
C ALA A 69 5.04 5.23 -11.77
N ARG A 70 3.76 5.53 -12.00
CA ARG A 70 3.10 6.71 -11.40
C ARG A 70 2.32 6.25 -10.17
N VAL A 71 2.53 6.94 -9.06
CA VAL A 71 1.87 6.64 -7.79
C VAL A 71 0.90 7.77 -7.46
N THR A 72 -0.34 7.42 -7.17
CA THR A 72 -1.36 8.33 -6.63
C THR A 72 -1.79 7.81 -5.27
N VAL A 73 -1.60 8.62 -4.23
CA VAL A 73 -2.13 8.33 -2.90
C VAL A 73 -3.26 9.31 -2.64
N SER A 74 -4.42 8.80 -2.29
CA SER A 74 -5.59 9.63 -1.98
C SER A 74 -6.25 9.13 -0.72
N SER A 75 -6.93 10.03 -0.01
CA SER A 75 -7.77 9.61 1.09
C SER A 75 -9.07 10.40 1.16
N ASN A 76 -10.16 9.65 1.30
CA ASN A 76 -11.51 10.14 1.44
C ASN A 76 -12.10 9.61 2.75
N ARG A 77 -12.38 10.52 3.71
CA ARG A 77 -12.89 10.19 5.04
C ARG A 77 -11.99 9.16 5.76
N LYS A 78 -12.43 7.90 5.85
CA LYS A 78 -11.74 6.78 6.52
C LYS A 78 -11.05 5.81 5.55
N LEU A 79 -11.11 6.09 4.25
CA LEU A 79 -10.51 5.24 3.23
C LEU A 79 -9.24 5.90 2.73
N ILE A 80 -8.13 5.18 2.76
CA ILE A 80 -6.92 5.52 2.02
C ILE A 80 -6.81 4.60 0.80
N THR A 81 -6.34 5.16 -0.31
CA THR A 81 -6.12 4.45 -1.56
C THR A 81 -4.73 4.80 -2.06
N VAL A 82 -3.87 3.81 -2.24
CA VAL A 82 -2.63 3.91 -2.99
C VAL A 82 -2.85 3.23 -4.33
N SER A 83 -2.61 3.95 -5.42
CA SER A 83 -2.75 3.43 -6.78
C SER A 83 -1.43 3.63 -7.51
N ILE A 84 -0.92 2.56 -8.10
CA ILE A 84 0.38 2.49 -8.77
C ILE A 84 0.14 1.97 -10.18
N THR A 85 0.75 2.60 -11.19
CA THR A 85 0.72 2.07 -12.56
C THR A 85 1.35 0.68 -12.59
N TRP A 86 0.60 -0.30 -13.11
CA TRP A 86 1.03 -1.69 -13.19
C TRP A 86 1.27 -2.06 -14.66
N PRO A 87 2.45 -2.62 -15.02
CA PRO A 87 2.75 -2.87 -16.43
C PRO A 87 2.06 -4.11 -17.01
N ASP A 88 1.51 -5.01 -16.18
CA ASP A 88 0.77 -6.17 -16.69
C ASP A 88 -0.65 -5.78 -17.08
N THR A 89 -1.03 -6.13 -18.31
CA THR A 89 -2.41 -5.96 -18.77
C THR A 89 -3.22 -7.26 -18.72
N SER A 90 -2.58 -8.40 -18.46
CA SER A 90 -3.20 -9.72 -18.43
C SER A 90 -3.59 -10.18 -17.03
N LEU A 91 -2.91 -9.69 -16.01
CA LEU A 91 -3.13 -10.09 -14.63
C LEU A 91 -4.37 -9.39 -14.03
N GLU A 92 -5.34 -10.20 -13.61
CA GLU A 92 -6.50 -9.75 -12.84
C GLU A 92 -6.60 -10.55 -11.53
N CYS A 93 -6.26 -9.93 -10.41
CA CYS A 93 -6.26 -10.59 -9.10
C CYS A 93 -6.68 -9.61 -8.01
N GLU A 94 -7.55 -10.06 -7.12
CA GLU A 94 -8.05 -9.27 -5.99
C GLU A 94 -7.96 -10.04 -4.69
N LEU A 95 -7.38 -9.41 -3.67
CA LEU A 95 -7.29 -9.92 -2.31
C LEU A 95 -8.14 -9.04 -1.41
N VAL A 96 -9.15 -9.63 -0.78
CA VAL A 96 -10.12 -8.92 0.04
C VAL A 96 -10.12 -9.52 1.44
N THR A 97 -9.88 -8.69 2.46
CA THR A 97 -10.02 -9.17 3.85
C THR A 97 -11.50 -9.23 4.25
N PRO A 98 -11.87 -10.09 5.22
CA PRO A 98 -13.20 -10.09 5.79
C PRO A 98 -13.68 -8.70 6.22
N GLY A 99 -14.96 -8.38 5.99
CA GLY A 99 -15.57 -7.10 6.34
C GLY A 99 -15.38 -5.96 5.33
N PHE A 100 -14.57 -6.13 4.27
CA PHE A 100 -14.55 -5.16 3.17
C PHE A 100 -15.75 -5.37 2.24
N SER A 101 -16.34 -4.28 1.74
CA SER A 101 -17.50 -4.40 0.84
C SER A 101 -17.12 -5.16 -0.43
N ARG A 102 -17.85 -6.24 -0.70
CA ARG A 102 -17.73 -7.09 -1.90
C ARG A 102 -18.46 -6.52 -3.12
N ILE A 103 -19.08 -5.35 -2.99
CA ILE A 103 -19.80 -4.70 -4.09
C ILE A 103 -18.80 -4.34 -5.19
N GLY A 104 -19.11 -4.77 -6.42
CA GLY A 104 -18.28 -4.52 -7.60
C GLY A 104 -17.11 -5.48 -7.79
N LEU A 105 -17.07 -6.61 -7.08
CA LEU A 105 -16.19 -7.73 -7.45
C LEU A 105 -16.76 -8.41 -8.70
N ARG A 106 -15.92 -8.56 -9.74
CA ARG A 106 -16.29 -9.18 -11.02
C ARG A 106 -15.67 -10.56 -11.24
N LEU A 107 -14.59 -10.85 -10.52
CA LEU A 107 -13.79 -12.06 -10.69
C LEU A 107 -14.36 -13.21 -9.86
N PRO A 108 -14.21 -14.48 -10.31
CA PRO A 108 -14.63 -15.63 -9.52
C PRO A 108 -13.70 -15.81 -8.32
N ARG A 109 -14.28 -16.29 -7.20
CA ARG A 109 -13.52 -16.63 -6.00
C ARG A 109 -12.74 -17.92 -6.23
N VAL A 110 -11.46 -17.94 -5.85
CA VAL A 110 -10.57 -19.09 -5.96
C VAL A 110 -9.96 -19.38 -4.58
N ARG A 111 -9.67 -20.65 -4.30
CA ARG A 111 -8.84 -21.07 -3.15
C ARG A 111 -7.45 -21.40 -3.65
N MET A 112 -6.44 -20.94 -2.92
CA MET A 112 -5.04 -21.12 -3.32
C MET A 112 -4.45 -22.42 -2.77
N GLY A 113 -5.10 -23.03 -1.76
CA GLY A 113 -4.63 -24.26 -1.12
C GLY A 113 -3.68 -24.01 0.05
N ASP A 114 -3.32 -22.76 0.32
CA ASP A 114 -2.64 -22.33 1.54
C ASP A 114 -3.70 -21.94 2.58
N VAL A 115 -3.84 -22.75 3.63
CA VAL A 115 -4.86 -22.58 4.67
C VAL A 115 -4.76 -21.19 5.33
N ASN A 116 -3.55 -20.74 5.64
CA ASN A 116 -3.37 -19.45 6.31
C ASN A 116 -3.80 -18.29 5.41
N LEU A 117 -3.50 -18.38 4.12
CA LEU A 117 -3.88 -17.36 3.14
C LEU A 117 -5.39 -17.37 2.90
N ASP A 118 -5.98 -18.55 2.69
CA ASP A 118 -7.40 -18.73 2.36
C ASP A 118 -8.33 -18.37 3.56
N GLU A 119 -7.83 -18.45 4.80
CA GLU A 119 -8.52 -17.97 6.00
C GLU A 119 -8.48 -16.44 6.15
N GLN A 120 -7.35 -15.82 5.77
CA GLN A 120 -7.13 -14.38 5.97
C GLN A 120 -7.69 -13.53 4.82
N TYR A 121 -7.79 -14.08 3.62
CA TYR A 121 -8.19 -13.36 2.41
C TYR A 121 -9.20 -14.16 1.57
N ASP A 122 -10.24 -13.47 1.10
CA ASP A 122 -11.00 -13.92 -0.05
C ASP A 122 -10.24 -13.51 -1.32
N ILE A 123 -9.82 -14.49 -2.11
CA ILE A 123 -9.06 -14.27 -3.35
C ILE A 123 -9.99 -14.42 -4.55
N PHE A 124 -9.97 -13.43 -5.45
CA PHE A 124 -10.72 -13.44 -6.69
C PHE A 124 -9.77 -13.24 -7.87
N THR A 125 -9.83 -14.09 -8.87
CA THR A 125 -8.90 -14.05 -10.02
C THR A 125 -9.54 -14.65 -11.25
N SER A 126 -9.18 -14.17 -12.44
CA SER A 126 -9.54 -14.83 -13.71
C SER A 126 -8.66 -16.05 -14.01
N SER A 127 -7.45 -16.10 -13.47
CA SER A 127 -6.48 -17.20 -13.62
C SER A 127 -5.88 -17.60 -12.28
N SER A 128 -6.18 -18.82 -11.84
CA SER A 128 -5.63 -19.37 -10.59
C SER A 128 -4.11 -19.56 -10.66
N GLU A 129 -3.57 -19.89 -11.83
CA GLU A 129 -2.15 -20.07 -12.06
C GLU A 129 -1.39 -18.75 -11.97
N ALA A 130 -1.86 -17.71 -12.68
CA ALA A 130 -1.26 -16.39 -12.60
C ALA A 130 -1.31 -15.81 -11.18
N ALA A 131 -2.41 -16.05 -10.45
CA ALA A 131 -2.51 -15.65 -9.05
C ALA A 131 -1.52 -16.41 -8.15
N ARG A 132 -1.22 -17.70 -8.44
CA ARG A 132 -0.23 -18.48 -7.67
C ARG A 132 1.18 -17.94 -7.92
N GLY A 133 1.50 -17.64 -9.18
CA GLY A 133 2.77 -17.02 -9.55
C GLY A 133 2.97 -15.64 -8.91
N LEU A 134 1.90 -14.83 -8.85
CA LEU A 134 1.93 -13.52 -8.18
C LEU A 134 2.07 -13.62 -6.66
N LEU A 135 1.32 -14.52 -6.02
CA LEU A 135 1.20 -14.60 -4.57
C LEU A 135 2.31 -15.45 -3.94
N THR A 136 3.56 -15.11 -4.24
CA THR A 136 4.76 -15.70 -3.62
C THR A 136 4.82 -15.39 -2.11
N ALA A 137 5.69 -16.10 -1.37
CA ALA A 137 5.87 -15.90 0.07
C ALA A 137 6.19 -14.43 0.45
N ASN A 138 6.99 -13.74 -0.38
CA ASN A 138 7.34 -12.34 -0.15
C ASN A 138 6.14 -11.42 -0.35
N VAL A 139 5.38 -11.59 -1.43
CA VAL A 139 4.16 -10.81 -1.69
C VAL A 139 3.13 -11.02 -0.57
N ARG A 140 2.94 -12.27 -0.12
CA ARG A 140 2.06 -12.60 1.03
C ARG A 140 2.52 -11.92 2.31
N THR A 141 3.83 -11.97 2.61
CA THR A 141 4.41 -11.32 3.80
C THR A 141 4.17 -9.81 3.80
N VAL A 142 4.37 -9.15 2.67
CA VAL A 142 4.14 -7.69 2.57
C VAL A 142 2.65 -7.36 2.63
N ALA A 143 1.79 -8.13 1.95
CA ALA A 143 0.33 -7.96 2.05
C ALA A 143 -0.15 -8.07 3.52
N GLU A 144 0.39 -9.03 4.26
CA GLU A 144 0.10 -9.23 5.67
C GLU A 144 0.63 -8.08 6.55
N ARG A 145 1.82 -7.55 6.25
CA ARG A 145 2.34 -6.35 6.89
C ARG A 145 1.41 -5.15 6.68
N ILE A 146 0.94 -4.93 5.45
CA ILE A 146 -0.03 -3.88 5.15
C ILE A 146 -1.33 -4.13 5.92
N ARG A 147 -1.82 -5.38 6.00
CA ARG A 147 -3.03 -5.74 6.75
C ARG A 147 -2.91 -5.41 8.23
N ARG A 148 -1.76 -5.69 8.86
CA ARG A 148 -1.54 -5.45 10.31
C ARG A 148 -1.35 -3.96 10.68
N GLN A 149 -0.98 -3.10 9.73
CA GLN A 149 -0.77 -1.67 10.02
C GLN A 149 -2.07 -0.94 10.41
N GLN A 150 -2.13 -0.29 11.57
CA GLN A 150 -3.31 0.50 11.99
C GLN A 150 -4.60 -0.34 12.07
N SER A 151 -4.57 -1.37 12.93
CA SER A 151 -5.64 -2.34 13.22
C SER A 151 -5.98 -3.30 12.08
N SER A 152 -6.75 -4.35 12.40
CA SER A 152 -7.35 -5.32 11.46
C SER A 152 -8.43 -4.69 10.56
N ALA A 153 -8.30 -3.40 10.26
CA ALA A 153 -9.23 -2.67 9.43
C ALA A 153 -9.35 -3.32 8.04
N PRO A 154 -10.57 -3.40 7.49
CA PRO A 154 -10.78 -4.00 6.18
C PRO A 154 -9.89 -3.38 5.09
N MET A 155 -9.31 -4.25 4.27
CA MET A 155 -8.39 -3.93 3.19
C MET A 155 -8.77 -4.68 1.91
N ARG A 156 -8.48 -4.06 0.77
CA ARG A 156 -8.60 -4.64 -0.57
C ARG A 156 -7.34 -4.30 -1.37
N ILE A 157 -6.67 -5.32 -1.89
CA ILE A 157 -5.56 -5.19 -2.84
C ILE A 157 -6.08 -5.68 -4.19
N THR A 158 -5.89 -4.88 -5.23
CA THR A 158 -6.44 -5.15 -6.56
C THR A 158 -5.34 -4.95 -7.60
N PHE A 159 -5.04 -6.01 -8.33
CA PHE A 159 -4.21 -6.02 -9.53
C PHE A 159 -5.16 -6.09 -10.73
N LEU A 160 -5.22 -5.01 -11.50
CA LEU A 160 -6.00 -4.90 -12.73
C LEU A 160 -5.09 -4.50 -13.88
N PRO A 161 -5.56 -4.63 -15.13
CA PRO A 161 -4.80 -4.22 -16.30
C PRO A 161 -4.38 -2.75 -16.18
N GLY A 162 -3.07 -2.50 -16.13
CA GLY A 162 -2.53 -1.13 -16.03
C GLY A 162 -2.46 -0.55 -14.61
N GLN A 163 -3.01 -1.20 -13.58
CA GLN A 163 -3.08 -0.62 -12.24
C GLN A 163 -3.03 -1.62 -11.06
N LEU A 164 -2.16 -1.34 -10.09
CA LEU A 164 -2.18 -1.91 -8.73
C LEU A 164 -2.84 -0.91 -7.79
N THR A 165 -3.85 -1.32 -7.04
CA THR A 165 -4.56 -0.48 -6.09
C THR A 165 -4.66 -1.15 -4.72
N VAL A 166 -4.18 -0.47 -3.68
CA VAL A 166 -4.32 -0.86 -2.28
C VAL A 166 -5.28 0.09 -1.58
N ARG A 167 -6.41 -0.42 -1.11
CA ARG A 167 -7.45 0.33 -0.39
C ARG A 167 -7.55 -0.17 1.04
N LYS A 168 -7.50 0.74 2.01
CA LYS A 168 -7.63 0.37 3.43
C LYS A 168 -8.53 1.33 4.20
N GLN A 169 -9.43 0.79 5.02
CA GLN A 169 -10.35 1.56 5.85
C GLN A 169 -9.69 2.02 7.17
N ALA A 170 -8.59 2.76 7.09
CA ALA A 170 -7.82 3.20 8.25
C ALA A 170 -7.68 4.74 8.34
N ARG A 171 -7.47 5.22 9.57
CA ARG A 171 -7.24 6.64 9.89
C ARG A 171 -5.77 6.89 10.24
N TYR A 172 -4.98 7.25 9.24
CA TYR A 172 -3.59 7.65 9.44
C TYR A 172 -3.52 9.09 9.95
N ARG A 173 -3.17 9.26 11.23
CA ARG A 173 -3.13 10.57 11.89
C ARG A 173 -1.75 11.19 11.88
N THR A 174 -0.70 10.36 11.97
CA THR A 174 0.68 10.82 12.03
C THR A 174 1.40 10.59 10.72
N TYR A 175 2.50 11.31 10.54
CA TYR A 175 3.39 11.15 9.38
C TYR A 175 3.97 9.73 9.32
N GLU A 176 4.41 9.19 10.45
CA GLU A 176 5.08 7.90 10.57
C GLU A 176 4.14 6.77 10.11
N GLN A 177 2.87 6.81 10.54
CA GLN A 177 1.86 5.83 10.14
C GLN A 177 1.57 5.89 8.64
N LEU A 178 1.38 7.10 8.10
CA LEU A 178 1.09 7.31 6.68
C LEU A 178 2.28 6.91 5.80
N SER A 179 3.49 7.31 6.18
CA SER A 179 4.74 6.99 5.50
C SER A 179 5.00 5.48 5.50
N ALA A 180 4.85 4.81 6.64
CA ALA A 180 5.00 3.36 6.74
C ALA A 180 4.00 2.61 5.84
N PHE A 181 2.74 3.08 5.76
CA PHE A 181 1.74 2.48 4.88
C PHE A 181 2.08 2.66 3.40
N VAL A 182 2.45 3.87 2.98
CA VAL A 182 2.84 4.12 1.58
C VAL A 182 4.07 3.31 1.21
N ARG A 183 5.09 3.24 2.08
CA ARG A 183 6.28 2.42 1.86
C ARG A 183 5.96 0.93 1.71
N SER A 184 5.11 0.37 2.57
CA SER A 184 4.69 -1.03 2.43
C SER A 184 3.94 -1.28 1.12
N CYS A 185 3.17 -0.30 0.60
CA CYS A 185 2.52 -0.43 -0.71
C CYS A 185 3.53 -0.39 -1.88
N LEU A 186 4.60 0.39 -1.77
CA LEU A 186 5.68 0.41 -2.75
C LEU A 186 6.49 -0.89 -2.71
N GLU A 187 6.79 -1.39 -1.51
CA GLU A 187 7.43 -2.69 -1.32
C GLU A 187 6.59 -3.83 -1.90
N LEU A 188 5.25 -3.77 -1.74
CA LEU A 188 4.34 -4.74 -2.37
C LEU A 188 4.45 -4.70 -3.90
N TYR A 189 4.53 -3.50 -4.48
CA TYR A 189 4.72 -3.33 -5.91
C TYR A 189 6.05 -3.93 -6.37
N ASP A 190 7.14 -3.67 -5.64
CA ASP A 190 8.46 -4.22 -5.98
C ASP A 190 8.48 -5.74 -5.91
N GLN A 191 7.97 -6.33 -4.82
CA GLN A 191 7.88 -7.79 -4.68
C GLN A 191 7.00 -8.43 -5.75
N ALA A 192 5.88 -7.79 -6.11
CA ALA A 192 5.02 -8.27 -7.19
C ALA A 192 5.68 -8.12 -8.57
N MET A 193 6.49 -7.08 -8.80
CA MET A 193 7.26 -6.94 -10.04
C MET A 193 8.33 -8.02 -10.19
N LEU A 194 8.95 -8.45 -9.09
CA LEU A 194 9.94 -9.54 -9.11
C LEU A 194 9.33 -10.87 -9.54
N THR A 195 8.05 -11.14 -9.25
CA THR A 195 7.37 -12.36 -9.73
C THR A 195 7.15 -12.37 -11.24
N ARG A 196 7.37 -11.23 -11.91
CA ARG A 196 7.17 -11.05 -13.35
C ARG A 196 8.47 -10.95 -14.14
N ALA A 197 9.61 -10.95 -13.47
CA ALA A 197 10.90 -11.05 -14.15
C ALA A 197 11.05 -12.48 -14.70
N GLU A 198 10.24 -12.82 -15.71
CA GLU A 198 10.51 -13.94 -16.62
C GLU A 198 11.86 -13.65 -17.26
N GLY A 199 12.92 -14.28 -16.77
CA GLY A 199 14.26 -13.94 -17.24
C GLY A 199 15.38 -14.65 -16.50
N ILE A 200 15.13 -15.12 -15.28
CA ILE A 200 16.03 -16.08 -14.62
C ILE A 200 15.17 -17.22 -14.12
N ASN A 201 14.73 -18.06 -15.05
CA ASN A 201 14.50 -19.45 -14.68
C ASN A 201 15.86 -19.94 -14.19
N PHE A 202 16.05 -20.02 -12.87
CA PHE A 202 17.13 -20.82 -12.32
C PHE A 202 16.81 -22.24 -12.79
N CYS A 203 17.40 -22.63 -13.92
CA CYS A 203 17.24 -23.95 -14.48
C CYS A 203 17.85 -24.94 -13.50
N GLY A 204 17.05 -25.41 -12.55
CA GLY A 204 17.47 -26.38 -11.53
C GLY A 204 16.65 -26.23 -10.25
N ASP A 205 15.63 -27.08 -10.10
CA ASP A 205 15.07 -27.46 -8.78
C ASP A 205 15.99 -28.48 -8.07
N GLU A 206 17.22 -28.65 -8.54
CA GLU A 206 18.27 -29.25 -7.74
C GLU A 206 18.44 -28.31 -6.54
N GLU A 207 18.41 -28.86 -5.32
CA GLU A 207 18.76 -28.11 -4.12
C GLU A 207 20.00 -27.25 -4.45
N PRO A 208 20.09 -26.00 -3.96
CA PRO A 208 21.27 -25.17 -4.17
C PRO A 208 22.46 -25.85 -3.47
N ASP A 209 22.98 -26.88 -4.11
CA ASP A 209 24.26 -27.52 -3.87
C ASP A 209 25.25 -26.42 -4.20
N ASP A 210 25.68 -25.80 -3.12
CA ASP A 210 26.64 -24.73 -3.05
C ASP A 210 26.12 -23.37 -3.55
N PHE A 211 26.16 -22.40 -2.64
CA PHE A 211 26.61 -21.06 -3.03
C PHE A 211 27.84 -21.29 -3.92
N VAL A 212 27.68 -21.17 -5.24
CA VAL A 212 28.81 -21.09 -6.14
C VAL A 212 29.51 -19.80 -5.73
N ALA A 213 30.48 -19.95 -4.83
CA ALA A 213 31.45 -18.92 -4.57
C ALA A 213 31.88 -18.44 -5.95
N LEU A 214 31.85 -17.13 -6.15
CA LEU A 214 32.23 -16.52 -7.42
C LEU A 214 33.75 -16.68 -7.60
N ASP A 215 34.25 -17.91 -7.56
CA ASP A 215 35.67 -18.26 -7.63
C ASP A 215 36.24 -17.93 -9.01
N GLU A 216 35.39 -17.56 -9.97
CA GLU A 216 35.76 -17.21 -11.34
C GLU A 216 35.24 -15.85 -11.82
N VAL A 217 35.28 -14.80 -10.99
CA VAL A 217 35.02 -13.44 -11.48
C VAL A 217 36.16 -12.97 -12.40
N LYS A 218 35.86 -12.64 -13.65
CA LYS A 218 36.81 -12.08 -14.62
C LYS A 218 36.63 -10.57 -14.80
N CYS A 219 37.75 -9.85 -14.82
CA CYS A 219 37.74 -8.42 -15.11
C CYS A 219 37.44 -8.17 -16.59
N GLN A 220 36.46 -7.30 -16.87
CA GLN A 220 36.08 -6.94 -18.25
C GLN A 220 37.13 -6.06 -18.97
N VAL A 221 38.18 -5.67 -18.26
CA VAL A 221 39.25 -4.81 -18.78
C VAL A 221 40.42 -5.65 -19.29
N CYS A 222 41.04 -6.44 -18.42
CA CYS A 222 42.18 -7.28 -18.78
C CYS A 222 41.80 -8.72 -19.18
N GLY A 223 40.61 -9.20 -18.78
CA GLY A 223 40.16 -10.57 -19.00
C GLY A 223 40.63 -11.57 -17.94
N ASP A 224 41.52 -11.16 -17.02
CA ASP A 224 42.06 -12.02 -15.97
C ASP A 224 41.08 -12.20 -14.80
N LEU A 225 41.29 -13.27 -14.01
CA LEU A 225 40.57 -13.51 -12.77
C LEU A 225 40.87 -12.42 -11.74
N ILE A 226 39.84 -12.01 -11.01
CA ILE A 226 39.94 -11.01 -9.95
C ILE A 226 40.11 -11.74 -8.62
N ASN A 227 41.22 -11.45 -7.92
CA ASN A 227 41.40 -11.89 -6.55
C ASN A 227 40.52 -11.07 -5.61
N ASP A 228 40.07 -11.66 -4.50
CA ASP A 228 39.21 -11.00 -3.51
C ASP A 228 39.77 -9.66 -3.00
N ASP A 229 41.09 -9.57 -2.85
CA ASP A 229 41.78 -8.38 -2.33
C ASP A 229 41.74 -7.19 -3.30
N ASP A 230 41.62 -7.45 -4.61
CA ASP A 230 41.68 -6.43 -5.67
C ASP A 230 40.30 -6.17 -6.31
N LEU A 231 39.24 -6.79 -5.80
CA LEU A 231 37.90 -6.69 -6.36
C LEU A 231 37.24 -5.36 -6.02
N VAL A 232 36.81 -4.64 -7.06
CA VAL A 232 35.97 -3.44 -6.93
C VAL A 232 34.76 -3.53 -7.85
N PHE A 233 33.66 -2.92 -7.42
CA PHE A 233 32.43 -2.87 -8.20
C PHE A 233 32.16 -1.45 -8.69
N CYS A 234 31.76 -1.33 -9.95
CA CYS A 234 31.21 -0.08 -10.46
C CYS A 234 29.99 0.32 -9.64
N ARG A 235 29.96 1.56 -9.10
CA ARG A 235 28.87 2.04 -8.26
C ARG A 235 27.50 2.06 -8.95
N ARG A 236 27.50 2.20 -10.28
CA ARG A 236 26.29 2.35 -11.09
C ARG A 236 25.78 1.03 -11.65
N CYS A 237 26.65 0.22 -12.24
CA CYS A 237 26.25 -1.01 -12.92
C CYS A 237 26.68 -2.30 -12.22
N HIS A 238 27.39 -2.20 -11.09
CA HIS A 238 27.89 -3.32 -10.30
C HIS A 238 28.73 -4.33 -11.10
N THR A 239 29.37 -3.88 -12.19
CA THR A 239 30.32 -4.72 -12.93
C THR A 239 31.63 -4.82 -12.15
N PRO A 240 32.20 -6.02 -11.98
CA PRO A 240 33.44 -6.23 -11.26
C PRO A 240 34.67 -5.82 -12.09
N HIS A 241 35.64 -5.20 -11.43
CA HIS A 241 36.93 -4.80 -12.00
C HIS A 241 38.06 -5.09 -11.00
N HIS A 242 39.30 -5.21 -11.48
CA HIS A 242 40.47 -5.02 -10.60
C HIS A 242 40.56 -3.54 -10.20
N GLU A 243 40.93 -3.28 -8.96
CA GLU A 243 41.17 -1.91 -8.47
C GLU A 243 42.22 -1.18 -9.32
N GLU A 244 43.28 -1.89 -9.73
CA GLU A 244 44.31 -1.33 -10.64
C GLU A 244 43.73 -0.98 -12.01
N CYS A 245 42.94 -1.87 -12.61
CA CYS A 245 42.27 -1.60 -13.89
C CYS A 245 41.34 -0.38 -13.77
N TRP A 246 40.62 -0.25 -12.66
CA TRP A 246 39.77 0.93 -12.41
C TRP A 246 40.61 2.21 -12.34
N LYS A 247 41.71 2.21 -11.56
CA LYS A 247 42.60 3.37 -11.43
C LYS A 247 43.25 3.76 -12.75
N TYR A 248 43.62 2.78 -13.58
CA TYR A 248 44.25 3.01 -14.88
C TYR A 248 43.29 3.66 -15.88
N TYR A 249 42.05 3.15 -15.99
CA TYR A 249 41.05 3.72 -16.91
C TYR A 249 40.33 4.95 -16.35
N GLY A 250 40.29 5.11 -15.03
CA GLY A 250 39.63 6.21 -14.32
C GLY A 250 38.10 6.18 -14.34
N SER A 251 37.48 5.18 -15.00
CA SER A 251 36.03 5.00 -15.08
C SER A 251 35.66 3.59 -15.55
N CYS A 252 34.39 3.22 -15.37
CA CYS A 252 33.85 1.94 -15.81
C CYS A 252 33.90 1.80 -17.34
N THR A 253 34.56 0.74 -17.82
CA THR A 253 34.72 0.43 -19.26
C THR A 253 33.51 -0.22 -19.91
N VAL A 254 32.46 -0.55 -19.14
CA VAL A 254 31.21 -1.08 -19.68
C VAL A 254 30.54 -0.03 -20.55
N TYR A 255 30.19 -0.42 -21.78
CA TYR A 255 29.59 0.45 -22.77
C TYR A 255 28.37 1.20 -22.20
N GLY A 256 28.46 2.53 -22.17
CA GLY A 256 27.38 3.42 -21.71
C GLY A 256 27.31 3.70 -20.21
N CYS A 257 28.18 3.12 -19.37
CA CYS A 257 28.16 3.36 -17.93
C CYS A 257 28.87 4.67 -17.53
N GLN A 258 30.16 4.80 -17.87
CA GLN A 258 31.02 5.98 -17.60
C GLN A 258 31.09 6.44 -16.14
N GLU A 259 30.67 5.62 -15.19
CA GLU A 259 30.80 5.91 -13.76
C GLU A 259 32.28 5.98 -13.37
N ASP A 260 32.68 6.99 -12.59
CA ASP A 260 34.06 7.22 -12.15
C ASP A 260 34.30 6.79 -10.69
N GLN A 261 33.23 6.41 -9.98
CA GLN A 261 33.29 5.88 -8.62
C GLN A 261 33.12 4.36 -8.56
N PHE A 262 33.90 3.73 -7.70
CA PHE A 262 33.77 2.31 -7.37
C PHE A 262 33.49 2.12 -5.88
N GLU A 263 32.99 0.94 -5.54
CA GLU A 263 32.77 0.49 -4.17
C GLU A 263 33.52 -0.83 -3.95
N HIS A 264 34.18 -0.97 -2.79
CA HIS A 264 34.73 -2.26 -2.37
C HIS A 264 33.61 -3.15 -1.85
N PRO A 265 33.59 -4.46 -2.18
CA PRO A 265 32.66 -5.37 -1.56
C PRO A 265 32.88 -5.34 -0.05
N GLN A 266 31.83 -5.00 0.67
CA GLN A 266 31.77 -5.34 2.08
C GLN A 266 31.48 -6.84 2.12
N ILE A 267 32.54 -7.65 2.22
CA ILE A 267 32.39 -9.05 2.57
C ILE A 267 31.59 -9.03 3.87
N ALA A 268 30.37 -9.54 3.81
CA ALA A 268 29.62 -9.79 5.02
C ALA A 268 30.47 -10.78 5.79
N VAL A 269 31.21 -10.29 6.79
CA VAL A 269 31.87 -11.16 7.75
C VAL A 269 30.70 -11.95 8.33
N LEU A 270 30.60 -13.21 7.90
CA LEU A 270 29.82 -14.22 8.59
C LEU A 270 30.44 -14.26 9.98
N LEU A 271 29.97 -13.37 10.87
CA LEU A 271 30.23 -13.45 12.29
C LEU A 271 29.87 -14.89 12.63
N ASP A 272 30.89 -15.68 12.98
CA ASP A 272 30.81 -17.11 13.23
C ASP A 272 29.41 -17.47 13.68
N TYR A 273 28.56 -17.85 12.73
CA TYR A 273 27.23 -18.30 13.03
C TYR A 273 27.52 -19.66 13.62
N GLN A 274 27.69 -19.70 14.95
CA GLN A 274 27.68 -20.92 15.71
C GLN A 274 26.31 -21.51 15.41
N SER A 275 26.30 -22.38 14.40
CA SER A 275 25.14 -23.15 14.01
C SER A 275 24.55 -23.64 15.31
N PRO A 276 23.31 -23.23 15.67
CA PRO A 276 22.73 -23.61 16.94
C PRO A 276 22.89 -25.12 17.02
N GLN A 277 23.66 -25.56 18.01
CA GLN A 277 23.99 -26.97 18.18
C GLN A 277 22.69 -27.73 17.97
N PRO A 278 22.65 -28.72 17.05
CA PRO A 278 21.45 -29.50 16.88
C PRO A 278 21.06 -29.94 18.27
N VAL A 279 19.85 -29.57 18.70
CA VAL A 279 19.27 -30.05 19.94
C VAL A 279 19.08 -31.54 19.74
N THR A 280 20.16 -32.30 19.87
CA THR A 280 20.15 -33.75 19.94
C THR A 280 19.38 -34.05 21.21
N ALA A 281 18.10 -34.32 21.02
CA ALA A 281 17.35 -35.35 21.72
C ALA A 281 17.90 -35.67 23.12
N ALA A 282 17.65 -34.77 24.06
CA ALA A 282 17.38 -35.16 25.43
C ALA A 282 15.87 -35.35 25.56
N VAL A 283 15.34 -36.32 24.80
CA VAL A 283 14.02 -36.92 25.02
C VAL A 283 14.27 -38.40 25.29
N GLU A 284 14.90 -38.68 26.43
CA GLU A 284 14.77 -39.97 27.08
C GLU A 284 14.45 -39.73 28.56
N ALA A 285 13.43 -40.46 29.02
CA ALA A 285 12.93 -40.59 30.39
C ALA A 285 12.15 -39.40 30.98
N GLY A 286 10.87 -39.31 30.61
CA GLY A 286 9.86 -38.51 31.30
C GLY A 286 8.44 -39.09 31.16
N GLU A 287 8.28 -40.41 31.06
CA GLU A 287 6.98 -41.05 31.22
C GLU A 287 6.64 -41.11 32.71
N GLY A 288 5.69 -40.29 33.16
CA GLY A 288 5.06 -40.48 34.47
C GLY A 288 4.73 -39.20 35.25
N GLN A 289 3.93 -38.29 34.69
CA GLN A 289 3.20 -37.28 35.48
C GLN A 289 2.14 -36.57 34.62
N ALA A 290 1.11 -37.28 34.19
CA ALA A 290 -0.04 -36.70 33.47
C ALA A 290 -1.37 -36.78 34.24
N ASP A 291 -1.45 -37.44 35.40
CA ASP A 291 -2.75 -37.71 36.06
C ASP A 291 -3.11 -36.76 37.22
N ALA A 292 -2.41 -35.64 37.40
CA ALA A 292 -2.65 -34.74 38.54
C ALA A 292 -3.05 -33.29 38.19
N ALA A 293 -2.97 -32.88 36.91
CA ALA A 293 -3.27 -31.49 36.53
C ALA A 293 -4.70 -31.29 36.01
N GLU A 294 -5.39 -32.32 35.50
CA GLU A 294 -6.78 -32.21 35.03
C GLU A 294 -7.82 -32.23 36.16
N ALA A 295 -7.43 -32.50 37.41
CA ALA A 295 -8.34 -32.49 38.56
C ALA A 295 -8.50 -31.09 39.21
N GLU A 296 -7.56 -30.16 39.00
CA GLU A 296 -7.58 -28.84 39.63
C GLU A 296 -8.26 -27.76 38.76
N GLU A 297 -8.29 -27.94 37.43
CA GLU A 297 -8.99 -27.00 36.52
C GLU A 297 -10.52 -27.21 36.50
N ALA A 298 -11.01 -28.40 36.85
CA ALA A 298 -12.45 -28.70 36.93
C ALA A 298 -13.14 -28.11 38.19
N GLU A 299 -12.43 -27.89 39.30
CA GLU A 299 -13.00 -27.27 40.51
C GLU A 299 -13.05 -25.73 40.43
N ALA A 300 -12.28 -25.10 39.53
CA ALA A 300 -12.31 -23.65 39.34
C ALA A 300 -13.49 -23.18 38.47
N GLU A 301 -13.96 -24.00 37.53
CA GLU A 301 -15.05 -23.62 36.61
C GLU A 301 -16.45 -23.74 37.25
N GLU A 302 -16.64 -24.57 38.28
CA GLU A 302 -17.91 -24.65 39.03
C GLU A 302 -18.11 -23.49 40.03
N ALA A 303 -17.05 -22.77 40.43
CA ALA A 303 -17.14 -21.64 41.35
C ALA A 303 -17.63 -20.34 40.69
N GLU A 304 -17.28 -20.07 39.42
CA GLU A 304 -17.74 -18.86 38.71
C GLU A 304 -19.21 -18.92 38.28
N VAL A 305 -19.79 -20.11 38.09
CA VAL A 305 -21.21 -20.26 37.72
C VAL A 305 -22.16 -19.99 38.91
N ALA A 306 -21.66 -20.05 40.16
CA ALA A 306 -22.45 -19.79 41.35
C ALA A 306 -22.60 -18.28 41.68
N GLU A 307 -21.62 -17.42 41.33
CA GLU A 307 -21.70 -15.98 41.59
C GLU A 307 -22.47 -15.19 40.51
N GLY A 308 -22.61 -15.73 39.29
CA GLY A 308 -23.37 -15.09 38.22
C GLY A 308 -24.90 -15.06 38.41
N ARG A 309 -25.45 -15.83 39.35
CA ARG A 309 -26.91 -15.99 39.54
C ARG A 309 -27.54 -15.08 40.59
N ALA A 310 -26.76 -14.20 41.23
CA ALA A 310 -27.24 -13.30 42.28
C ALA A 310 -27.55 -11.85 41.82
N VAL A 311 -27.31 -11.50 40.54
CA VAL A 311 -27.40 -10.10 40.08
C VAL A 311 -28.66 -9.81 39.23
N GLU A 312 -29.43 -10.81 38.81
CA GLU A 312 -30.68 -10.61 38.03
C GLU A 312 -31.93 -10.26 38.89
N GLY A 313 -31.76 -9.94 40.17
CA GLY A 313 -32.85 -9.67 41.10
C GLY A 313 -32.92 -8.24 41.63
N ARG A 314 -32.58 -7.20 40.86
CA ARG A 314 -32.75 -5.81 41.32
C ARG A 314 -32.73 -4.76 40.20
N ALA A 315 -33.70 -4.82 39.29
CA ALA A 315 -33.94 -3.72 38.35
C ALA A 315 -35.43 -3.63 37.98
N GLU A 316 -36.29 -3.56 39.00
CA GLU A 316 -37.62 -2.97 38.86
C GLU A 316 -37.67 -1.76 39.81
N GLU A 317 -38.30 -0.69 39.34
CA GLU A 317 -38.46 0.65 39.96
C GLU A 317 -37.35 1.68 39.69
N ALA A 318 -37.47 2.40 38.58
CA ALA A 318 -37.48 3.87 38.60
C ALA A 318 -37.78 4.45 37.21
N GLY A 319 -38.91 5.19 37.11
CA GLY A 319 -39.09 6.40 36.29
C GLY A 319 -39.13 6.20 34.76
N GLY A 320 -40.23 6.45 34.05
CA GLY A 320 -41.22 7.51 34.27
C GLY A 320 -40.94 8.66 33.30
N GLU A 321 -41.75 8.70 32.24
CA GLU A 321 -42.17 9.89 31.48
C GLU A 321 -41.09 10.74 30.81
N GLU A 322 -41.03 10.69 29.47
CA GLU A 322 -41.07 11.93 28.69
C GLU A 322 -41.48 11.73 27.22
N ASN A 323 -42.64 12.33 26.94
CA ASN A 323 -43.11 12.94 25.71
C ASN A 323 -43.15 12.18 24.38
N ALA A 324 -44.40 11.86 24.05
CA ALA A 324 -44.97 11.68 22.73
C ALA A 324 -45.04 12.99 21.91
N GLU A 325 -45.39 12.79 20.64
CA GLU A 325 -45.92 13.71 19.63
C GLU A 325 -44.89 14.60 18.90
N GLU A 326 -44.44 14.22 17.71
CA GLU A 326 -45.21 14.15 16.44
C GLU A 326 -45.59 15.55 15.97
N ILE A 327 -44.70 16.16 15.17
CA ILE A 327 -44.87 16.33 13.72
C ILE A 327 -46.12 17.15 13.38
N ALA A 328 -45.89 18.44 13.11
CA ALA A 328 -46.79 19.23 12.29
C ALA A 328 -45.97 20.13 11.36
N GLU A 329 -46.07 19.79 10.07
CA GLU A 329 -46.29 20.71 8.95
C GLU A 329 -45.30 21.82 8.57
N ASN A 330 -45.29 22.03 7.24
CA ASN A 330 -44.72 23.13 6.45
C ASN A 330 -43.25 22.92 6.07
N GLN A 331 -42.95 22.35 4.89
CA GLN A 331 -43.49 22.69 3.56
C GLN A 331 -43.34 24.19 3.26
N ASP A 332 -42.67 24.45 2.14
CA ASP A 332 -42.87 25.62 1.30
C ASP A 332 -42.17 26.94 1.68
N ARG A 333 -41.02 27.23 1.04
CA ARG A 333 -40.78 28.44 0.23
C ARG A 333 -39.31 28.65 -0.19
N GLY A 334 -39.13 29.08 -1.45
CA GLY A 334 -38.03 29.93 -1.89
C GLY A 334 -36.88 29.19 -2.57
N GLU A 335 -36.94 28.80 -3.85
CA GLU A 335 -36.87 29.67 -5.03
C GLU A 335 -35.69 30.68 -5.08
N GLN A 336 -34.97 30.59 -6.20
CA GLN A 336 -34.10 31.60 -6.85
C GLN A 336 -32.64 31.73 -6.40
N THR A 337 -31.74 31.10 -7.16
CA THR A 337 -30.77 31.87 -7.97
C THR A 337 -30.20 31.03 -9.11
N VAL A 338 -30.77 31.24 -10.30
CA VAL A 338 -30.21 30.81 -11.58
C VAL A 338 -29.06 31.75 -11.93
N ARG A 339 -27.82 31.24 -12.02
CA ARG A 339 -26.74 31.91 -12.74
C ARG A 339 -26.30 31.06 -13.92
N ARG A 340 -26.59 31.60 -15.10
CA ARG A 340 -26.13 31.23 -16.45
C ARG A 340 -24.63 30.93 -16.51
N LEU A 341 -24.29 29.84 -17.19
CA LEU A 341 -23.23 29.67 -18.21
C LEU A 341 -23.68 28.45 -19.08
N PRO A 342 -23.19 28.20 -20.31
CA PRO A 342 -22.22 28.93 -21.14
C PRO A 342 -22.67 29.08 -22.62
N SER A 343 -21.99 29.95 -23.38
CA SER A 343 -21.85 29.78 -24.84
C SER A 343 -20.59 30.50 -25.28
N GLY A 344 -19.55 29.71 -25.53
CA GLY A 344 -18.28 30.15 -26.10
C GLY A 344 -17.84 29.06 -27.05
N ASP A 345 -18.23 29.25 -28.30
CA ASP A 345 -17.73 28.51 -29.46
C ASP A 345 -16.26 28.85 -29.65
N ASP A 346 -15.40 27.82 -29.67
CA ASP A 346 -14.05 27.93 -30.21
C ASP A 346 -13.85 26.79 -31.20
N GLU A 347 -14.14 27.11 -32.46
CA GLU A 347 -13.72 26.37 -33.64
C GLU A 347 -12.20 26.54 -33.80
N HIS A 348 -11.45 25.47 -33.54
CA HIS A 348 -10.11 25.32 -34.09
C HIS A 348 -10.06 24.10 -35.00
N ALA A 349 -10.20 24.39 -36.30
CA ALA A 349 -9.77 23.53 -37.38
C ALA A 349 -8.26 23.29 -37.27
N VAL A 350 -7.86 22.02 -37.19
CA VAL A 350 -6.49 21.59 -37.44
C VAL A 350 -6.55 20.51 -38.53
N GLU A 351 -5.70 20.72 -39.53
CA GLU A 351 -5.65 20.09 -40.84
C GLU A 351 -5.42 18.56 -40.80
N PRO A 352 -5.88 17.83 -41.83
CA PRO A 352 -5.57 16.42 -42.00
C PRO A 352 -4.09 16.23 -42.40
N LEU A 353 -3.38 15.40 -41.65
CA LEU A 353 -2.07 14.91 -42.05
C LEU A 353 -2.24 13.85 -43.14
N ASP A 354 -1.59 14.12 -44.25
CA ASP A 354 -1.56 13.31 -45.46
C ASP A 354 -1.08 11.88 -45.20
N SER A 355 -1.82 10.97 -45.83
CA SER A 355 -1.50 9.57 -46.02
C SER A 355 -0.55 9.40 -47.22
N GLU A 356 0.72 9.13 -46.97
CA GLU A 356 1.64 8.48 -47.91
C GLU A 356 2.01 7.12 -47.27
N ALA A 357 1.49 5.97 -47.71
CA ALA A 357 1.76 5.28 -48.97
C ALA A 357 3.21 4.79 -49.10
N GLU A 358 3.61 3.75 -48.35
CA GLU A 358 4.63 2.81 -48.80
C GLU A 358 4.16 1.38 -48.58
N ALA A 359 3.69 0.79 -49.68
CA ALA A 359 3.49 -0.63 -49.85
C ALA A 359 4.83 -1.26 -50.25
N GLU A 360 5.55 -1.86 -49.31
CA GLU A 360 6.69 -2.72 -49.66
C GLU A 360 6.23 -4.18 -49.68
N THR A 361 5.91 -4.63 -50.89
CA THR A 361 5.53 -6.00 -51.21
C THR A 361 6.82 -6.81 -51.30
N ARG A 362 7.20 -7.53 -50.24
CA ARG A 362 8.30 -8.49 -50.31
C ARG A 362 7.76 -9.85 -50.75
N GLN A 363 7.79 -10.06 -52.06
CA GLN A 363 7.84 -11.39 -52.67
C GLN A 363 9.07 -12.11 -52.11
N LEU A 364 8.87 -13.27 -51.50
CA LEU A 364 9.93 -14.25 -51.32
C LEU A 364 9.62 -15.42 -52.24
N ASP A 365 10.62 -15.68 -53.06
CA ASP A 365 10.66 -16.60 -54.16
C ASP A 365 10.41 -18.04 -53.72
N THR A 366 9.52 -18.69 -54.47
CA THR A 366 9.54 -20.13 -54.69
C THR A 366 10.47 -20.42 -55.87
N GLU A 367 11.67 -20.92 -55.58
CA GLU A 367 12.50 -21.70 -56.51
C GLU A 367 13.07 -22.89 -55.70
N ASP A 368 12.53 -24.10 -55.85
CA ASP A 368 12.91 -25.15 -56.82
C ASP A 368 14.27 -25.82 -56.51
N SER A 369 14.22 -26.97 -55.82
CA SER A 369 15.05 -28.21 -56.02
C SER A 369 14.91 -29.20 -54.87
#